data_AF-A0A699XND6-F1
#
_entry.id   AF-A0A699XND6-F1
#
_cell.length_a   1.000
_cell.length_b   1.000
_cell.length_c   1.000
_cell.angle_alpha   90.00
_cell.angle_beta   90.00
_cell.angle_gamma   90.00
#
_symmetry.space_group_name_H-M   'P 1'
#
loop_
_entity.id
_entity.type
_entity.pdbx_description
1 polymer ?
#
loop_
_entity_poly.entity_id
_entity_poly.type
_entity_poly.pdbx_seq_one_letter_code
_entity_poly.pdbx_strand_id
1 'polypeptide(L)'
;VVCLRYVNKKGDVVEKFLGIARVMDHKKDVSLKDAISSLLSKNSLILSKVRGQGYKGVRKMYYDVSGLKALIKNDTESAYYV
;
A
#
# COMPACT_ATOMS: atom_id res chain seq x y z
N VAL A 1 -5.11 6.08 -4.17
CA VAL A 1 -5.89 4.94 -4.69
C VAL A 1 -5.11 3.67 -4.39
N VAL A 2 -5.78 2.58 -4.03
CA VAL A 2 -5.15 1.28 -3.78
C VAL A 2 -5.74 0.24 -4.75
N CYS A 3 -4.85 -0.44 -5.47
CA CYS A 3 -5.17 -1.56 -6.35
C CYS A 3 -4.35 -2.78 -5.93
N LEU A 4 -4.94 -3.96 -5.99
CA LEU A 4 -4.28 -5.24 -5.78
C LEU A 4 -3.91 -5.85 -7.11
N ARG A 5 -2.67 -6.32 -7.24
CA ARG A 5 -2.23 -7.13 -8.36
C ARG A 5 -1.78 -8.49 -7.83
N TYR A 6 -2.39 -9.57 -8.32
CA TYR A 6 -2.07 -10.94 -7.91
C TYR A 6 -2.19 -11.91 -9.08
N VAL A 7 -1.59 -13.08 -8.95
CA VAL A 7 -1.74 -14.18 -9.91
C VAL A 7 -2.85 -15.11 -9.42
N ASN A 8 -3.86 -15.37 -10.24
CA ASN A 8 -4.97 -16.24 -9.88
C ASN A 8 -4.56 -17.73 -9.98
N LYS A 9 -5.47 -18.65 -9.60
CA LYS A 9 -5.23 -20.11 -9.69
C LYS A 9 -4.97 -20.62 -11.12
N LYS A 10 -5.35 -19.86 -12.14
CA LYS A 10 -5.14 -20.17 -13.56
C LYS A 10 -3.81 -19.62 -14.09
N GLY A 11 -3.05 -18.89 -13.28
CA GLY A 11 -1.81 -18.25 -13.69
C GLY A 11 -1.99 -16.85 -14.30
N ASP A 12 -3.22 -16.32 -14.36
CA ASP A 12 -3.46 -14.99 -14.94
C ASP A 12 -3.10 -13.89 -13.95
N VAL A 13 -2.48 -12.82 -14.44
CA VAL A 13 -2.30 -11.58 -13.68
C VAL A 13 -3.64 -10.85 -13.61
N VAL A 14 -4.14 -10.67 -12.39
CA VAL A 14 -5.40 -9.97 -12.12
C VAL A 14 -5.12 -8.70 -11.34
N GLU A 15 -5.71 -7.60 -11.78
CA GLU A 15 -5.71 -6.33 -11.06
C GLU A 15 -7.12 -6.02 -10.56
N LYS A 16 -7.25 -5.65 -9.28
CA LYS A 16 -8.53 -5.28 -8.66
C LYS A 16 -8.39 -3.98 -7.89
N PHE A 17 -9.28 -3.03 -8.17
CA PHE A 17 -9.42 -1.83 -7.36
C PHE A 17 -9.91 -2.20 -5.97
N LEU A 18 -9.20 -1.73 -4.93
CA LEU A 18 -9.53 -2.00 -3.54
C LEU A 18 -10.24 -0.82 -2.87
N GLY A 19 -9.88 0.41 -3.27
CA GLY A 19 -10.49 1.62 -2.71
C GLY A 19 -9.59 2.84 -2.75
N ILE A 20 -10.08 3.92 -2.15
CA ILE A 20 -9.34 5.17 -1.95
C ILE A 20 -9.05 5.33 -0.46
N ALA A 21 -7.77 5.23 -0.09
CA ALA A 21 -7.31 5.63 1.23
C ALA A 21 -7.10 7.16 1.22
N ARG A 22 -7.92 7.88 2.00
CA ARG A 22 -7.78 9.33 2.19
C ARG A 22 -6.97 9.59 3.44
N VAL A 23 -5.81 10.21 3.28
CA VAL A 23 -5.02 10.78 4.38
C VAL A 23 -5.35 12.27 4.40
N MET A 24 -5.82 12.80 5.52
CA MET A 24 -6.06 14.24 5.66
C MET A 24 -4.78 14.90 6.21
N ASP A 25 -4.18 15.79 5.41
CA ASP A 25 -2.89 16.44 5.72
C ASP A 25 -2.89 17.33 6.98
N HIS A 26 -4.05 17.63 7.58
CA HIS A 26 -4.19 18.79 8.48
C HIS A 26 -4.51 18.48 9.95
N LYS A 27 -4.65 17.22 10.36
CA LYS A 27 -4.82 16.88 11.77
C LYS A 27 -4.12 15.55 12.06
N LYS A 28 -3.23 15.60 13.05
CA LYS A 28 -2.56 14.48 13.73
C LYS A 28 -3.10 13.06 13.44
N ASP A 29 -2.13 12.18 13.18
CA ASP A 29 -2.07 10.76 13.60
C ASP A 29 -2.80 9.68 12.80
N VAL A 30 -3.19 9.91 11.54
CA VAL A 30 -3.47 8.79 10.62
C VAL A 30 -2.39 8.76 9.56
N SER A 31 -1.40 7.89 9.75
CA SER A 31 -0.35 7.70 8.76
C SER A 31 -0.94 7.04 7.50
N LEU A 32 -0.30 7.24 6.36
CA LEU A 32 -0.63 6.51 5.13
C LEU A 32 -0.62 4.98 5.37
N LYS A 33 0.27 4.51 6.26
CA LYS A 33 0.34 3.10 6.69
C LYS A 33 -0.94 2.67 7.39
N ASP A 34 -1.50 3.47 8.29
CA ASP A 34 -2.73 3.13 9.02
C ASP A 34 -3.94 3.12 8.08
N ALA A 35 -4.02 4.09 7.17
CA ALA A 35 -5.09 4.17 6.18
C ALA A 35 -5.06 2.96 5.22
N ILE A 36 -3.88 2.55 4.77
CA ILE A 36 -3.70 1.36 3.93
C ILE A 36 -3.99 0.08 4.74
N SER A 37 -3.47 -0.03 5.96
CA SER A 37 -3.69 -1.19 6.83
C SER A 37 -5.17 -1.39 7.13
N SER A 38 -5.90 -0.32 7.46
CA SER A 38 -7.35 -0.36 7.66
C SER A 38 -8.09 -0.84 6.40
N LEU A 39 -7.71 -0.35 5.22
CA LEU A 39 -8.33 -0.76 3.96
C LEU A 39 -8.06 -2.24 3.64
N LEU A 40 -6.85 -2.75 3.92
CA LEU A 40 -6.51 -4.16 3.74
C LEU A 40 -7.27 -5.04 4.73
N SER A 41 -7.31 -4.68 6.01
CA SER A 41 -8.04 -5.42 7.04
C SER A 41 -9.54 -5.53 6.75
N LYS A 42 -10.17 -4.47 6.20
CA LYS A 42 -11.56 -4.50 5.73
C LYS A 42 -11.82 -5.54 4.63
N ASN A 43 -10.78 -5.96 3.92
CA ASN A 43 -10.83 -6.96 2.86
C ASN A 43 -10.18 -8.29 3.29
N SER A 44 -9.97 -8.51 4.59
CA SER A 44 -9.32 -9.72 5.13
C SER A 44 -7.91 -9.96 4.59
N LEU A 45 -7.20 -8.88 4.23
CA LEU A 45 -5.82 -8.91 3.76
C LEU A 45 -4.88 -8.44 4.87
N ILE A 46 -3.71 -9.06 4.93
CA ILE A 46 -2.68 -8.79 5.95
C ILE A 46 -1.51 -8.09 5.25
N LEU A 47 -1.01 -7.00 5.84
CA LEU A 47 0.06 -6.17 5.28
C LEU A 47 1.33 -6.98 4.95
N SER A 48 1.68 -7.97 5.79
CA SER A 48 2.85 -8.84 5.59
C SER A 48 2.78 -9.72 4.33
N LYS A 49 1.57 -9.92 3.78
CA LYS A 49 1.36 -10.67 2.53
C LYS A 49 1.24 -9.78 1.30
N VAL A 50 1.33 -8.46 1.47
CA VAL A 50 1.23 -7.48 0.40
C VAL A 50 2.62 -7.01 0.01
N ARG A 51 2.89 -6.97 -1.30
CA ARG A 51 4.09 -6.34 -1.86
C ARG A 51 3.69 -4.99 -2.44
N GLY A 52 4.41 -3.94 -2.05
CA GLY A 52 4.15 -2.59 -2.53
C GLY A 52 4.81 -2.33 -3.88
N GLN A 53 4.08 -1.65 -4.76
CA GLN A 53 4.62 -0.92 -5.92
C GLN A 53 4.07 0.50 -5.85
N GLY A 54 4.94 1.50 -5.99
CA GLY A 54 4.57 2.90 -5.93
C GLY A 54 4.31 3.44 -7.32
N TYR A 55 3.06 3.83 -7.62
CA TYR A 55 2.77 4.50 -8.88
C TYR A 55 3.35 5.93 -8.84
N LYS A 56 4.43 6.16 -9.58
CA LYS A 56 5.11 7.46 -9.66
C LYS A 56 4.38 8.38 -10.64
N GLY A 57 3.21 8.89 -10.24
CA GLY A 57 2.52 9.97 -10.94
C GLY A 57 2.63 11.27 -10.13
N VAL A 58 3.33 12.27 -10.66
CA VAL A 58 3.51 13.62 -10.08
C VAL A 58 4.60 13.73 -9.00
N ARG A 59 5.49 14.73 -9.18
CA ARG A 59 6.78 14.94 -8.48
C ARG A 59 6.71 14.97 -6.93
N LYS A 60 5.55 15.28 -6.35
CA LYS A 60 5.37 15.35 -4.90
C LYS A 60 5.16 13.98 -4.23
N MET A 61 4.70 12.97 -4.96
CA MET A 61 4.51 11.60 -4.46
C MET A 61 5.82 10.82 -4.23
N TYR A 62 6.96 11.31 -4.73
CA TYR A 62 8.24 10.63 -4.54
C TYR A 62 8.65 10.59 -3.06
N TYR A 63 8.39 11.67 -2.30
CA TYR A 63 8.72 11.72 -0.87
C TYR A 63 7.82 10.79 -0.03
N ASP A 64 6.51 10.77 -0.29
CA ASP A 64 5.57 9.92 0.46
C ASP A 64 5.77 8.43 0.18
N VAL A 65 6.08 8.06 -1.06
CA VAL A 65 6.39 6.68 -1.44
C VAL A 65 7.71 6.21 -0.82
N SER A 66 8.72 7.08 -0.76
CA SER A 66 9.98 6.80 -0.07
C SER A 66 9.77 6.60 1.43
N GLY A 67 8.94 7.44 2.05
CA GLY A 67 8.53 7.31 3.45
C GLY A 67 7.78 6.01 3.72
N LEU A 68 6.83 5.63 2.85
CA LEU A 68 6.09 4.37 2.97
C LEU A 68 7.00 3.14 2.79
N LYS A 69 7.96 3.19 1.86
CA LYS A 69 8.96 2.13 1.68
C LYS A 69 9.83 1.95 2.93
N ALA A 70 10.26 3.05 3.56
CA ALA A 70 11.02 2.99 4.81
C ALA A 70 10.19 2.44 5.98
N LEU A 71 8.93 2.86 6.10
CA LEU A 71 8.00 2.38 7.14
C LEU A 71 7.70 0.88 7.00
N ILE A 72 7.48 0.39 5.78
CA ILE A 72 7.22 -1.04 5.53
C ILE A 72 8.46 -1.89 5.82
N LYS A 73 9.66 -1.42 5.42
CA LYS A 73 10.91 -2.15 5.68
C LYS A 73 11.25 -2.22 7.18
N ASN A 74 11.02 -1.15 7.93
CA ASN A 74 11.30 -1.14 9.38
C ASN A 74 10.34 -2.03 10.18
N ASP A 75 9.10 -2.20 9.73
CA ASP A 75 8.07 -2.92 10.47
C ASP A 75 7.98 -4.40 10.07
N THR A 76 8.55 -4.79 8.93
CA THR A 76 8.46 -6.15 8.40
C THR A 76 9.73 -6.50 7.63
N GLU A 77 10.61 -7.28 8.27
CA GLU A 77 11.92 -7.65 7.72
C GLU A 77 11.84 -8.43 6.39
N SER A 78 10.71 -9.11 6.15
CA SER A 78 10.43 -9.87 4.93
C SER A 78 9.72 -9.08 3.81
N ALA A 79 9.37 -7.81 4.05
CA ALA A 79 8.64 -7.02 3.06
C ALA A 79 9.56 -6.53 1.94
N TYR A 80 9.18 -6.83 0.70
CA TYR A 80 9.91 -6.42 -0.52
C TYR A 80 9.07 -5.42 -1.32
N TYR A 81 9.65 -4.26 -1.61
CA TYR A 81 9.04 -3.17 -2.37
C TYR A 81 9.72 -3.09 -3.74
N VAL A 82 8.97 -3.30 -4.82
CA VAL A 82 9.46 -3.25 -6.21
C VAL A 82 9.28 -1.83 -6.76
#